data_AF-A0A4Q2XCK2-F1
#
_entry.id   AF-A0A4Q2XCK2-F1
#
_cell.length_a   1.000
_cell.length_b   1.000
_cell.length_c   1.000
_cell.angle_alpha   90.00
_cell.angle_beta   90.00
_cell.angle_gamma   90.00
#
_symmetry.space_group_name_H-M   'P 1'
#
loop_
_entity.id
_entity.type
_entity.pdbx_description
1 polymer ?
#
loop_
_entity_poly.entity_id
_entity_poly.type
_entity_poly.pdbx_seq_one_letter_code
_entity_poly.pdbx_strand_id
1 'polypeptide(L)' 'MIPIETYTAIALHQGEINLMDQPIKLKIFGRDSEPFNEDDYYESFFNVDIPNRLAFWNEKDSDYRDALLKGLSAP' A
#
# COMPACT_ATOMS: atom_id res chain seq x y z
N MET A 1 -17.76 -10.92 7.34
CA MET A 1 -16.60 -10.50 8.15
C MET A 1 -15.59 -10.09 7.12
N ILE A 2 -15.14 -8.83 7.09
CA ILE A 2 -14.13 -8.40 6.12
C ILE A 2 -12.81 -9.04 6.55
N PRO A 3 -12.07 -9.72 5.67
CA PRO A 3 -10.88 -10.47 5.97
C PRO A 3 -9.80 -9.46 6.19
N ILE A 4 -8.99 -9.76 7.17
CA ILE A 4 -7.83 -8.94 7.47
C ILE A 4 -6.78 -9.35 6.46
N GLU A 5 -6.57 -8.49 5.46
CA GLU A 5 -5.38 -8.57 4.62
C GLU A 5 -4.24 -7.82 5.32
N THR A 6 -3.07 -8.45 5.35
CA THR A 6 -1.85 -7.86 5.91
C THR A 6 -0.94 -7.46 4.76
N TYR A 7 -0.28 -6.31 4.92
CA TYR A 7 0.65 -5.79 3.92
C TYR A 7 1.98 -5.43 4.55
N THR A 8 3.05 -5.53 3.76
CA THR A 8 4.29 -4.83 4.07
C THR A 8 4.18 -3.39 3.56
N ALA A 9 4.45 -2.42 4.43
CA ALA A 9 4.46 -1.01 4.08
C ALA A 9 5.82 -0.38 4.41
N ILE A 10 6.36 0.39 3.47
CA ILE A 10 7.63 1.11 3.63
C ILE A 10 7.37 2.60 3.44
N ALA A 11 7.78 3.42 4.42
CA ALA A 11 7.75 4.87 4.29
C ALA A 11 8.86 5.34 3.34
N LEU A 12 8.49 6.11 2.32
CA LEU A 12 9.40 6.69 1.34
C LEU A 12 9.93 8.03 1.86
N HIS A 13 10.76 7.96 2.90
CA HIS A 13 11.34 9.12 3.57
C HIS A 13 12.80 8.84 3.97
N GLN A 14 13.58 9.91 4.13
CA GLN A 14 14.96 9.82 4.64
C GLN A 14 15.10 10.65 5.91
N GLY A 15 15.63 10.03 6.96
CA GLY A 15 15.85 10.67 8.26
C GLY A 15 14.63 10.65 9.16
N GLU A 16 14.58 11.57 10.14
CA GLU A 16 13.44 11.71 11.05
C GLU A 16 12.22 12.26 10.33
N ILE A 17 11.03 11.72 10.63
CA ILE A 17 9.77 12.15 10.04
C ILE A 17 8.82 12.65 11.13
N ASN A 18 8.23 13.83 10.91
CA ASN A 18 7.10 14.31 11.68
C ASN A 18 5.84 14.17 10.83
N LEU A 19 4.91 13.32 11.30
CA LEU A 19 3.68 12.99 10.57
C LEU A 19 2.71 14.18 10.46
N MET A 20 2.93 15.24 11.25
CA MET A 20 2.07 16.42 11.32
C MET A 20 2.52 17.57 10.40
N ASP A 21 3.72 17.49 9.80
CA ASP A 21 4.28 18.61 9.04
C ASP A 21 4.06 18.44 7.52
N GLN A 22 4.00 17.20 7.04
CA GLN A 22 3.89 16.90 5.62
C GLN A 22 3.22 15.55 5.35
N PRO A 23 2.66 15.35 4.15
CA PRO A 23 2.18 14.04 3.73
C PRO A 23 3.31 13.01 3.72
N ILE A 24 2.99 11.81 4.18
CA ILE A 24 3.90 10.67 4.16
C ILE A 24 3.54 9.82 2.96
N LYS A 25 4.55 9.51 2.16
CA LYS A 25 4.39 8.57 1.06
C LYS A 25 4.75 7.17 1.53
N LEU A 26 3.86 6.20 1.37
CA LEU A 26 4.13 4.80 1.68
C LEU A 26 4.08 4.00 0.39
N LYS A 27 5.02 3.05 0.24
CA LYS A 27 4.90 1.97 -0.73
C LYS A 27 4.39 0.73 -0.03
N ILE A 28 3.30 0.19 -0.53
CA ILE A 28 2.67 -1.04 -0.07
C ILE A 28 3.06 -2.19 -1.01
N PHE A 29 3.34 -3.33 -0.40
CA PHE A 29 3.58 -4.62 -1.05
C PHE A 29 2.50 -5.58 -0.54
N GLY A 30 1.64 -6.02 -1.45
CA GLY A 30 0.58 -6.98 -1.18
C GLY A 30 0.97 -8.37 -1.63
N ARG A 31 0.58 -9.37 -0.84
CA ARG A 31 0.84 -10.80 -1.12
C ARG A 31 2.34 -11.11 -1.32
N ASP A 32 3.19 -10.42 -0.57
CA ASP A 32 4.66 -10.56 -0.56
C ASP A 32 5.16 -11.67 0.38
N SER A 33 4.26 -12.52 0.89
CA SER A 33 4.56 -13.64 1.78
C SER A 33 5.08 -14.87 1.05
N GLU A 34 5.78 -15.76 1.77
CA GLU A 34 6.18 -17.08 1.27
C GLU A 34 5.06 -18.13 1.45
N PRO A 35 4.80 -19.00 0.44
CA PRO A 35 5.45 -19.05 -0.87
C PRO A 35 5.03 -17.89 -1.78
N PHE A 36 6.01 -17.25 -2.43
CA PHE A 36 5.76 -16.13 -3.33
C PHE A 36 4.96 -16.55 -4.58
N ASN A 37 3.88 -15.80 -4.89
CA ASN A 37 3.11 -15.93 -6.12
C ASN A 37 3.04 -14.59 -6.86
N GLU A 38 3.70 -14.51 -8.02
CA GLU A 38 3.77 -13.29 -8.83
C GLU A 38 2.39 -12.86 -9.36
N ASP A 39 1.49 -13.80 -9.66
CA ASP A 39 0.15 -13.51 -10.21
C ASP A 39 -0.79 -12.84 -9.20
N ASP A 40 -0.49 -12.98 -7.90
CA ASP A 40 -1.24 -12.40 -6.79
C ASP A 40 -0.52 -11.21 -6.14
N TYR A 41 0.76 -11.03 -6.45
CA TYR A 41 1.58 -9.94 -5.96
C TYR A 41 1.12 -8.60 -6.53
N TYR A 42 1.14 -7.54 -5.71
CA TYR A 42 0.90 -6.20 -6.20
C TYR A 42 1.62 -5.13 -5.40
N GLU A 43 1.82 -3.98 -6.03
CA GLU A 43 2.41 -2.80 -5.42
C GLU A 43 1.50 -1.58 -5.54
N SER A 44 1.47 -0.77 -4.48
CA SER A 44 0.70 0.47 -4.45
C SER A 44 1.44 1.58 -3.71
N PHE A 45 1.09 2.82 -4.01
CA PHE A 45 1.37 3.97 -3.16
C PHE A 45 0.18 4.29 -2.30
N PHE A 46 0.37 4.25 -0.98
CA PHE A 46 -0.61 4.69 0.00
C PHE A 46 -0.06 5.91 0.73
N ASN A 47 -0.60 7.07 0.44
CA ASN A 47 -0.09 8.31 0.99
C ASN A 47 -1.07 8.84 2.03
N VAL A 48 -0.52 9.31 3.15
CA VAL A 48 -1.29 9.77 4.31
C VAL A 48 -0.90 11.21 4.62
N ASP A 49 -1.89 12.09 4.62
CA ASP A 49 -1.78 13.48 5.03
C ASP A 49 -2.66 13.67 6.28
N ILE A 50 -2.03 13.50 7.45
CA ILE A 50 -2.71 13.58 8.74
C ILE A 50 -3.28 14.99 8.99
N PRO A 51 -2.52 16.09 8.75
CA PRO A 51 -3.02 17.45 8.95
C PRO A 51 -4.33 17.72 8.20
N ASN A 52 -4.42 17.25 6.94
CA ASN A 52 -5.60 17.45 6.10
C ASN A 52 -6.62 16.31 6.19
N ARG A 53 -6.38 15.30 7.05
CA ARG A 53 -7.24 14.11 7.22
C ARG A 53 -7.53 13.40 5.90
N LEU A 54 -6.52 13.31 5.04
CA LEU A 54 -6.62 12.74 3.71
C LEU A 54 -5.73 11.51 3.60
N ALA A 55 -6.27 10.44 3.02
CA ALA A 55 -5.49 9.29 2.58
C ALA A 55 -5.84 9.00 1.13
N PHE A 56 -4.84 8.66 0.33
CA PHE A 56 -5.02 8.35 -1.08
C PHE A 56 -4.17 7.16 -1.49
N TRP A 57 -4.80 6.25 -2.23
CA TRP A 57 -4.23 5.00 -2.69
C TRP A 57 -4.12 5.05 -4.22
N ASN A 58 -2.92 4.82 -4.75
CA ASN A 58 -2.67 4.78 -6.18
C ASN A 58 -1.91 3.51 -6.54
N GLU A 59 -2.33 2.81 -7.58
CA GLU A 59 -1.50 1.74 -8.15
C GLU A 59 -0.11 2.30 -8.54
N LYS A 60 0.95 1.53 -8.28
CA LYS A 60 2.29 1.94 -8.71
C LYS A 60 2.50 1.65 -10.20
N ASP A 61 1.99 0.52 -10.65
CA ASP A 61 2.20 0.00 -12.00
C ASP A 61 0.89 -0.67 -12.47
N SER A 62 0.45 -0.30 -13.68
CA SER A 62 -0.81 -0.76 -14.25
C SER A 62 -0.84 -2.26 -14.49
N ASP A 63 0.32 -2.89 -14.67
CA ASP A 63 0.42 -4.33 -14.93
C ASP A 63 -0.03 -5.15 -13.71
N TYR A 64 0.06 -4.58 -12.50
CA TYR A 64 -0.38 -5.20 -11.25
C TYR A 64 -1.81 -4.81 -10.84
N ARG A 65 -2.56 -4.10 -11.71
CA ARG A 65 -3.90 -3.63 -11.38
C ARG A 65 -4.85 -4.78 -11.04
N ASP A 66 -4.83 -5.86 -11.82
CA ASP A 66 -5.74 -6.97 -11.60
C ASP A 66 -5.47 -7.68 -10.27
N ALA A 67 -4.20 -7.91 -9.95
CA ALA A 67 -3.79 -8.46 -8.66
C ALA A 67 -4.18 -7.53 -7.49
N LEU A 68 -3.97 -6.22 -7.64
CA LEU A 68 -4.41 -5.22 -6.66
C LEU A 68 -5.93 -5.26 -6.45
N LEU A 69 -6.72 -5.24 -7.53
CA LEU A 69 -8.18 -5.29 -7.44
C LEU A 69 -8.65 -6.60 -6.80
N LYS A 70 -8.00 -7.73 -7.09
CA LYS A 70 -8.28 -9.01 -6.43
C LYS A 70 -7.95 -8.96 -4.93
N GLY A 71 -6.80 -8.40 -4.55
CA GLY A 71 -6.43 -8.20 -3.15
C GLY A 71 -7.47 -7.39 -2.39
N LEU A 72 -7.85 -6.22 -2.93
CA LEU A 72 -8.83 -5.32 -2.33
C LEU A 72 -10.27 -5.87 -2.32
N SER A 73 -10.62 -6.73 -3.28
CA SER A 73 -11.96 -7.31 -3.39
C SER A 73 -12.12 -8.61 -2.64
N ALA A 74 -11.07 -9.14 -2.00
CA ALA A 74 -11.10 -10.43 -1.33
C ALA A 74 -12.03 -10.43 -0.09
N PRO A 75 -13.09 -11.29 -0.09
CA PRO A 75 -13.63 -12.11 1.00
C PRO A 75 -13.68 -11.71 2.43
#